data_AF-A0AA35WKM2-F1
#
_entry.id   AF-A0AA35WKM2-F1
#
_cell.length_a   1.000
_cell.length_b   1.000
_cell.length_c   1.000
_cell.angle_alpha   90.00
_cell.angle_beta   90.00
_cell.angle_gamma   90.00
#
_symmetry.space_group_name_H-M   'P 1'
#
loop_
_entity.id
_entity.type
_entity.pdbx_description
1 polymer ?
#
loop_
_entity_poly.entity_id
_entity_poly.type
_entity_poly.pdbx_seq_one_letter_code
_entity_poly.pdbx_strand_id
1 'polypeptide(L)'
;MAVPEAESAGNGSKQFGSFLFPQIHDNLDGWGPCEVPEQFRDTPYQPFSKDDRLGKVADWSGSMYTDRRSANKYVNVYGLGGQTYTYHHEQDESTFQLVDTAKMQKPLYQKGRPRFNQQKIRRDRERREERRMGGKQQMALRGQRDRERQRKKKKKWVNFTRYDKNQVHLSLVLTHCTWQTGSTQLHIRPGL
;
A
#
# COMPACT_ATOMS: atom_id res chain seq x y z
N MET A 1 16.24 -7.36 -93.11
CA MET A 1 16.04 -8.60 -92.33
C MET A 1 15.54 -8.18 -90.96
N ALA A 2 14.26 -8.40 -90.68
CA ALA A 2 13.61 -7.98 -89.44
C ALA A 2 13.91 -9.01 -88.34
N VAL A 3 14.38 -8.54 -87.19
CA VAL A 3 14.61 -9.37 -85.99
C VAL A 3 13.29 -9.41 -85.21
N PRO A 4 12.72 -10.59 -84.92
CA PRO A 4 11.48 -10.67 -84.16
C PRO A 4 11.73 -10.41 -82.67
N GLU A 5 10.83 -9.60 -82.10
CA GLU A 5 10.69 -9.24 -80.70
C GLU A 5 10.25 -10.46 -79.89
N ALA A 6 11.10 -10.91 -78.96
CA ALA A 6 10.79 -12.05 -78.10
C ALA A 6 9.80 -11.63 -77.01
N GLU A 7 8.68 -12.33 -76.98
CA GLU A 7 7.55 -12.16 -76.07
C GLU A 7 7.98 -12.24 -74.59
N SER A 8 7.50 -11.29 -73.80
CA SER A 8 7.63 -11.22 -72.35
C SER A 8 6.90 -12.39 -71.68
N ALA A 9 7.64 -13.44 -71.33
CA ALA A 9 7.15 -14.48 -70.45
C ALA A 9 6.94 -13.89 -69.05
N GLY A 10 5.67 -13.74 -68.64
CA GLY A 10 5.29 -13.34 -67.30
C GLY A 10 5.88 -14.28 -66.26
N ASN A 11 6.88 -13.79 -65.52
CA ASN A 11 7.46 -14.49 -64.38
C ASN A 11 6.43 -14.56 -63.25
N GLY A 12 5.68 -15.67 -63.18
CA GLY A 12 4.97 -16.08 -61.98
C GLY A 12 5.99 -16.43 -60.90
N SER A 13 6.38 -15.46 -60.08
CA SER A 13 7.25 -15.69 -58.94
C SER A 13 6.51 -16.56 -57.91
N LYS A 14 6.92 -17.82 -57.79
CA LYS A 14 6.63 -18.65 -56.62
C LYS A 14 7.05 -17.87 -55.39
N GLN A 15 6.08 -17.40 -54.60
CA GLN A 15 6.36 -16.75 -53.33
C GLN A 15 6.79 -17.80 -52.32
N PHE A 16 8.10 -18.01 -52.23
CA PHE A 16 8.70 -18.62 -51.05
C PHE A 16 8.56 -17.61 -49.89
N GLY A 17 8.18 -18.07 -48.70
CA GLY A 17 8.17 -17.22 -47.51
C GLY A 17 9.52 -16.51 -47.39
N SER A 18 9.51 -15.19 -47.25
CA SER A 18 10.74 -14.40 -47.16
C SER A 18 11.45 -14.74 -45.86
N PHE A 19 12.64 -15.35 -45.97
CA PHE A 19 13.55 -15.52 -44.85
C PHE A 19 14.69 -14.52 -44.99
N LEU A 20 14.76 -13.56 -44.06
CA LEU A 20 15.86 -12.61 -43.97
C LEU A 20 16.87 -13.15 -42.96
N PHE A 21 18.15 -13.09 -43.31
CA PHE A 21 19.21 -13.48 -42.39
C PHE A 21 19.25 -12.51 -41.20
N PRO A 22 19.24 -13.02 -39.95
CA PRO A 22 19.39 -12.16 -38.79
C PRO A 22 20.80 -11.58 -38.75
N GLN A 23 20.91 -10.36 -38.26
CA GLN A 23 22.21 -9.74 -38.00
C GLN A 23 22.88 -10.44 -36.82
N ILE A 24 24.11 -10.91 -37.02
CA ILE A 24 24.94 -11.57 -36.01
C ILE A 24 26.14 -10.68 -35.72
N HIS A 25 26.56 -10.61 -34.45
CA HIS A 25 27.77 -9.91 -34.04
C HIS A 25 28.94 -10.89 -34.01
N ASP A 26 30.05 -10.52 -34.65
CA ASP A 26 31.27 -11.34 -34.70
C ASP A 26 32.25 -10.95 -33.59
N ASN A 27 32.77 -11.96 -32.88
CA ASN A 27 33.81 -11.81 -31.86
C ASN A 27 35.08 -12.54 -32.31
N LEU A 28 36.15 -11.80 -32.67
CA LEU A 28 37.40 -12.39 -33.14
C LEU A 28 38.26 -12.96 -32.01
N ASP A 29 38.14 -12.40 -30.79
CA ASP A 29 39.04 -12.67 -29.67
C ASP A 29 38.41 -13.58 -28.59
N GLY A 30 37.16 -14.00 -28.77
CA GLY A 30 36.46 -14.83 -27.79
C GLY A 30 35.08 -15.32 -28.22
N TRP A 31 34.36 -15.95 -27.28
CA TRP A 31 33.04 -16.56 -27.51
C TRP A 31 31.90 -15.86 -26.74
N GLY A 32 32.17 -14.69 -26.15
CA GLY A 32 31.23 -13.94 -25.32
C GLY A 32 30.57 -12.76 -26.02
N PRO A 33 29.62 -12.07 -25.36
CA PRO A 33 29.03 -10.84 -25.87
C PRO A 33 30.10 -9.75 -26.04
N CYS A 34 30.14 -9.14 -27.22
CA CYS A 34 31.11 -8.07 -27.54
C CYS A 34 30.63 -6.69 -27.12
N GLU A 35 29.32 -6.47 -27.14
CA GLU A 35 28.72 -5.14 -27.04
C GLU A 35 27.45 -5.21 -26.19
N VAL A 36 27.20 -4.13 -25.44
CA VAL A 36 25.91 -3.92 -24.80
C VAL A 36 24.90 -3.58 -25.89
N PRO A 37 23.71 -4.23 -25.92
CA PRO A 37 22.69 -3.90 -26.90
C PRO A 37 22.41 -2.40 -26.97
N GLU A 38 22.29 -1.86 -28.18
CA GLU A 38 22.10 -0.42 -28.43
C GLU A 38 20.92 0.16 -27.62
N GLN A 39 19.87 -0.63 -27.44
CA GLN A 39 18.67 -0.28 -26.67
C GLN A 39 18.93 0.16 -25.22
N PHE A 40 20.02 -0.32 -24.61
CA PHE A 40 20.32 -0.07 -23.19
C PHE A 40 21.61 0.75 -22.98
N ARG A 41 22.27 1.17 -24.06
CA ARG A 41 23.56 1.87 -24.00
C ARG A 41 23.47 3.22 -23.28
N ASP A 42 22.41 3.96 -23.52
CA ASP A 42 22.27 5.35 -23.04
C ASP A 42 21.44 5.48 -21.76
N THR A 43 20.92 4.36 -21.24
CA THR A 43 20.06 4.36 -20.05
C THR A 43 20.77 3.69 -18.88
N PRO A 44 20.85 4.35 -17.72
CA PRO A 44 21.39 3.71 -16.52
C PRO A 44 20.64 2.42 -16.17
N TYR A 45 21.38 1.33 -15.96
CA TYR A 45 20.80 0.04 -15.61
C TYR A 45 20.19 0.07 -14.20
N GLN A 46 18.95 -0.41 -14.08
CA GLN A 46 18.31 -0.67 -12.79
C GLN A 46 17.49 -1.97 -12.88
N PRO A 47 17.76 -2.96 -12.02
CA PRO A 47 16.98 -4.20 -12.02
C PRO A 47 15.56 -3.97 -11.52
N PHE A 48 14.59 -4.64 -12.14
CA PHE A 48 13.19 -4.62 -11.74
C PHE A 48 12.49 -5.93 -12.10
N SER A 49 11.40 -6.26 -11.41
CA SER A 49 10.48 -7.33 -11.82
C SER A 49 9.19 -6.72 -12.37
N LYS A 50 8.66 -7.29 -13.46
CA LYS A 50 7.34 -6.90 -13.98
C LYS A 50 6.20 -7.35 -13.08
N ASP A 51 6.45 -8.31 -12.21
CA ASP A 51 5.46 -8.91 -11.30
C ASP A 51 5.35 -8.14 -9.97
N ASP A 52 6.23 -7.15 -9.75
CA ASP A 52 6.21 -6.35 -8.52
C ASP A 52 4.89 -5.58 -8.38
N ARG A 53 4.34 -5.56 -7.17
CA ARG A 53 3.06 -4.91 -6.90
C ARG A 53 3.19 -3.40 -7.06
N LEU A 54 2.32 -2.81 -7.89
CA LEU A 54 2.23 -1.37 -8.12
C LEU A 54 1.16 -0.69 -7.25
N GLY A 55 1.26 0.63 -7.10
CA GLY A 55 0.24 1.45 -6.41
C GLY A 55 0.62 1.92 -5.00
N LYS A 56 1.91 2.07 -4.70
CA LYS A 56 2.37 2.72 -3.47
C LYS A 56 2.18 4.23 -3.59
N VAL A 57 1.53 4.85 -2.59
CA VAL A 57 1.32 6.30 -2.54
C VAL A 57 2.44 6.96 -1.74
N ALA A 58 2.95 8.09 -2.23
CA ALA A 58 3.87 8.96 -1.50
C ALA A 58 3.08 10.03 -0.73
N ASP A 59 3.39 10.22 0.55
CA ASP A 59 2.76 11.22 1.42
C ASP A 59 3.85 12.00 2.15
N TRP A 60 3.90 13.32 1.92
CA TRP A 60 4.85 14.23 2.56
C TRP A 60 4.51 14.49 4.04
N SER A 61 3.25 14.28 4.45
CA SER A 61 2.82 14.45 5.84
C SER A 61 3.11 13.23 6.74
N GLY A 62 3.46 12.09 6.14
CA GLY A 62 3.78 10.84 6.85
C GLY A 62 2.60 10.18 7.57
N SER A 63 1.35 10.61 7.34
CA SER A 63 0.17 10.17 8.08
C SER A 63 -0.51 8.94 7.46
N MET A 64 -0.28 8.66 6.17
CA MET A 64 -1.05 7.64 5.45
C MET A 64 -0.82 6.18 5.88
N TYR A 65 0.36 5.84 6.40
CA TYR A 65 0.70 4.45 6.76
C TYR A 65 0.67 4.23 8.27
N THR A 66 -0.53 4.08 8.84
CA THR A 66 -0.66 3.67 10.25
C THR A 66 -0.23 2.21 10.47
N ASP A 67 -0.29 1.37 9.42
CA ASP A 67 0.13 -0.04 9.45
C ASP A 67 1.30 -0.29 8.48
N ARG A 68 2.46 -0.62 9.06
CA ARG A 68 3.72 -0.93 8.36
C ARG A 68 3.58 -2.17 7.45
N ARG A 69 2.61 -3.04 7.72
CA ARG A 69 2.35 -4.25 6.91
C ARG A 69 1.87 -3.92 5.50
N SER A 70 1.24 -2.75 5.30
CA SER A 70 0.83 -2.29 3.97
C SER A 70 2.02 -1.78 3.15
N ALA A 71 3.01 -1.16 3.78
CA ALA A 71 4.21 -0.68 3.10
C ALA A 71 5.09 -1.84 2.58
N ASN A 72 5.16 -2.94 3.34
CA ASN A 72 5.97 -4.11 2.98
C ASN A 72 5.48 -4.84 1.71
N LYS A 73 4.23 -4.62 1.26
CA LYS A 73 3.67 -5.25 0.05
C LYS A 73 4.26 -4.70 -1.25
N TYR A 74 4.87 -3.53 -1.19
CA TYR A 74 5.41 -2.79 -2.33
C TYR A 74 6.95 -2.75 -2.29
N VAL A 75 7.57 -3.68 -1.56
CA VAL A 75 9.02 -3.78 -1.47
C VAL A 75 9.51 -4.70 -2.57
N ASN A 76 10.29 -4.16 -3.50
CA ASN A 76 10.83 -4.91 -4.64
C ASN A 76 12.06 -5.70 -4.20
N VAL A 77 12.04 -7.02 -4.33
CA VAL A 77 13.15 -7.89 -3.88
C VAL A 77 14.45 -7.57 -4.62
N TYR A 78 14.37 -7.27 -5.92
CA TYR A 78 15.53 -6.98 -6.78
C TYR A 78 15.97 -5.51 -6.73
N GLY A 79 15.11 -4.62 -6.22
CA GLY A 79 15.33 -3.18 -6.23
C GLY A 79 15.99 -2.61 -4.97
N LEU A 80 16.23 -3.42 -3.93
CA LEU A 80 16.74 -2.93 -2.64
C LEU A 80 18.11 -2.24 -2.71
N GLY A 81 18.92 -2.52 -3.74
CA GLY A 81 20.27 -1.96 -3.89
C GLY A 81 20.46 -0.98 -5.06
N GLY A 82 19.45 -0.82 -5.93
CA GLY A 82 19.56 0.05 -7.11
C GLY A 82 18.99 1.43 -6.82
N GLN A 83 19.85 2.42 -6.57
CA GLN A 83 19.46 3.83 -6.37
C GLN A 83 19.79 4.69 -7.58
N THR A 84 19.72 4.11 -8.78
CA THR A 84 20.14 4.79 -10.02
C THR A 84 19.20 5.93 -10.40
N TYR A 85 17.90 5.75 -10.15
CA TYR A 85 16.86 6.76 -10.41
C TYR A 85 16.32 7.41 -9.11
N THR A 86 17.11 7.44 -8.04
CA THR A 86 16.68 7.97 -6.74
C THR A 86 17.15 9.41 -6.54
N TYR A 87 16.22 10.30 -6.20
CA TYR A 87 16.53 11.66 -5.77
C TYR A 87 16.77 11.71 -4.26
N HIS A 88 17.90 12.29 -3.86
CA HIS A 88 18.24 12.55 -2.46
C HIS A 88 18.11 14.04 -2.17
N HIS A 89 17.31 14.39 -1.15
CA HIS A 89 17.14 15.77 -0.70
C HIS A 89 18.09 16.05 0.46
N GLU A 90 19.07 16.95 0.27
CA GLU A 90 20.14 17.22 1.25
C GLU A 90 19.86 18.42 2.17
N GLN A 91 18.85 19.26 1.86
CA GLN A 91 18.59 20.47 2.63
C GLN A 91 17.44 20.31 3.63
N ASP A 92 17.61 20.89 4.82
CA ASP A 92 16.58 20.92 5.85
C ASP A 92 15.52 21.99 5.53
N GLU A 93 14.41 21.56 4.93
CA GLU A 93 13.22 22.37 4.61
C GLU A 93 12.62 23.07 5.84
N SER A 94 12.90 22.56 7.04
CA SER A 94 12.45 23.15 8.32
C SER A 94 13.10 24.49 8.67
N THR A 95 14.16 24.88 7.95
CA THR A 95 14.89 26.13 8.17
C THR A 95 14.19 27.34 7.54
N PHE A 96 13.35 27.10 6.53
CA PHE A 96 12.69 28.18 5.79
C PHE A 96 11.37 28.57 6.45
N GLN A 97 11.23 29.86 6.78
CA GLN A 97 9.98 30.43 7.24
C GLN A 97 9.36 31.29 6.14
N LEU A 98 8.08 31.05 5.84
CA LEU A 98 7.32 31.93 4.95
C LEU A 98 7.14 33.30 5.63
N VAL A 99 7.68 34.36 5.01
CA VAL A 99 7.45 35.74 5.46
C VAL A 99 6.05 36.18 5.01
N ASP A 100 5.20 36.54 5.96
CA ASP A 100 3.88 37.08 5.65
C ASP A 100 3.98 38.54 5.19
N THR A 101 3.69 38.80 3.92
CA THR A 101 3.60 40.17 3.36
C THR A 101 2.16 40.70 3.36
N ALA A 102 1.19 39.89 3.80
CA ALA A 102 -0.19 40.32 3.86
C ALA A 102 -0.38 41.34 4.99
N LYS A 103 -1.16 42.39 4.71
CA LYS A 103 -1.57 43.35 5.74
C LYS A 103 -2.43 42.62 6.76
N MET A 104 -1.96 42.52 8.00
CA MET A 104 -2.69 41.89 9.11
C MET A 104 -4.14 42.40 9.15
N GLN A 105 -5.10 41.52 8.85
CA GLN A 105 -6.51 41.86 8.96
C GLN A 105 -6.85 41.91 10.46
N LYS A 106 -6.96 43.12 11.02
CA LYS A 106 -7.26 43.32 12.45
C LYS A 106 -8.54 42.57 12.82
N PRO A 107 -8.53 41.72 13.86
CA PRO A 107 -9.69 40.91 14.22
C PRO A 107 -10.87 41.81 14.57
N LEU A 108 -12.04 41.46 14.04
CA LEU A 108 -13.32 42.19 14.18
C LEU A 108 -13.76 42.43 15.64
N TYR A 109 -13.08 41.82 16.62
CA TYR A 109 -13.44 41.82 18.03
C TYR A 109 -13.14 43.13 18.78
N GLN A 110 -12.43 44.09 18.17
CA GLN A 110 -12.31 45.45 18.70
C GLN A 110 -13.48 46.37 18.31
N LYS A 111 -14.47 45.87 17.56
CA LYS A 111 -15.72 46.62 17.30
C LYS A 111 -16.68 46.34 18.45
N GLY A 112 -16.78 47.30 19.38
CA GLY A 112 -17.58 47.22 20.60
C GLY A 112 -18.92 46.53 20.40
N ARG A 113 -19.08 45.34 20.99
CA ARG A 113 -20.35 44.61 20.99
C ARG A 113 -21.35 45.33 21.90
N PRO A 114 -22.59 45.57 21.47
CA PRO A 114 -23.60 46.19 22.31
C PRO A 114 -23.99 45.22 23.44
N ARG A 115 -24.02 45.75 24.67
CA ARG A 115 -24.32 45.09 25.95
C ARG A 115 -25.76 44.54 26.08
N PHE A 116 -26.48 44.35 24.97
CA PHE A 116 -27.91 44.06 24.99
C PHE A 116 -28.28 42.58 25.22
N ASN A 117 -27.30 41.66 25.26
CA ASN A 117 -27.57 40.21 25.33
C ASN A 117 -27.19 39.53 26.66
N GLN A 118 -26.72 40.28 27.68
CA GLN A 118 -26.38 39.69 28.98
C GLN A 118 -27.64 39.27 29.78
N GLN A 119 -28.76 39.98 29.66
CA GLN A 119 -30.00 39.62 30.37
C GLN A 119 -30.63 38.30 29.86
N LYS A 120 -30.47 37.98 28.58
CA LYS A 120 -31.00 36.73 27.99
C LYS A 120 -30.26 35.51 28.52
N ILE A 121 -28.92 35.60 28.66
CA ILE A 121 -28.08 34.52 29.18
C ILE A 121 -28.35 34.24 30.66
N ARG A 122 -28.63 35.29 31.46
CA ARG A 122 -28.98 35.12 32.89
C ARG A 122 -30.30 34.37 33.06
N ARG A 123 -31.31 34.72 32.26
CA ARG A 123 -32.64 34.11 32.30
C ARG A 123 -32.64 32.65 31.83
N ASP A 124 -31.77 32.29 30.90
CA ASP A 124 -31.62 30.89 30.44
C ASP A 124 -30.82 30.01 31.43
N ARG A 125 -29.94 30.60 32.24
CA ARG A 125 -29.26 29.89 33.34
C ARG A 125 -30.25 29.51 34.45
N GLU A 126 -31.12 30.44 34.83
CA GLU A 126 -32.16 30.24 35.87
C GLU A 126 -33.17 29.16 35.45
N ARG A 127 -33.61 29.18 34.19
CA ARG A 127 -34.49 28.15 33.60
C ARG A 127 -33.83 26.75 33.53
N ARG A 128 -32.50 26.68 33.45
CA ARG A 128 -31.73 25.43 33.53
C ARG A 128 -31.62 24.91 34.96
N GLU A 129 -31.53 25.80 35.94
CA GLU A 129 -31.47 25.44 37.36
C GLU A 129 -32.81 24.92 37.89
N GLU A 130 -33.94 25.50 37.46
CA GLU A 130 -35.28 24.95 37.75
C GLU A 130 -35.49 23.54 37.17
N ARG A 131 -35.05 23.31 35.92
CA ARG A 131 -35.09 21.97 35.30
C ARG A 131 -34.18 20.95 36.00
N ARG A 132 -33.12 21.40 36.69
CA ARG A 132 -32.20 20.54 37.43
C ARG A 132 -32.77 20.10 38.80
N MET A 133 -33.74 20.83 39.35
CA MET A 133 -34.39 20.49 40.61
C MET A 133 -35.63 19.58 40.44
N GLY A 134 -36.32 19.62 39.29
CA GLY A 134 -37.47 18.74 38.98
C GLY A 134 -37.13 17.41 38.27
N GLY A 135 -35.92 17.25 37.71
CA GLY A 135 -35.56 16.11 36.86
C GLY A 135 -34.80 14.94 37.51
N LYS A 136 -34.63 14.94 38.84
CA LYS A 136 -33.74 14.00 39.54
C LYS A 136 -34.25 12.54 39.58
N GLN A 137 -35.55 12.28 39.38
CA GLN A 137 -36.06 10.90 39.28
C GLN A 137 -35.93 10.30 37.87
N GLN A 138 -35.93 11.11 36.81
CA GLN A 138 -35.93 10.59 35.43
C GLN A 138 -34.51 10.24 34.91
N MET A 139 -33.48 10.91 35.43
CA MET A 139 -32.09 10.69 35.03
C MET A 139 -31.44 9.46 35.71
N ALA A 140 -31.92 9.04 36.88
CA ALA A 140 -31.45 7.84 37.57
C ALA A 140 -31.83 6.55 36.81
N LEU A 141 -33.04 6.51 36.24
CA LEU A 141 -33.54 5.39 35.42
C LEU A 141 -32.87 5.33 34.03
N ARG A 142 -32.58 6.49 33.40
CA ARG A 142 -31.80 6.55 32.15
C ARG A 142 -30.34 6.15 32.35
N GLY A 143 -29.71 6.61 33.43
CA GLY A 143 -28.32 6.26 33.75
C GLY A 143 -28.10 4.76 34.01
N GLN A 144 -29.03 4.09 34.69
CA GLN A 144 -29.01 2.63 34.82
C GLN A 144 -29.15 1.92 33.46
N ARG A 145 -30.10 2.37 32.63
CA ARG A 145 -30.36 1.77 31.31
C ARG A 145 -29.17 1.93 30.36
N ASP A 146 -28.46 3.06 30.41
CA ASP A 146 -27.25 3.27 29.60
C ASP A 146 -26.03 2.49 30.12
N ARG A 147 -25.87 2.33 31.45
CA ARG A 147 -24.85 1.42 32.00
C ARG A 147 -25.10 -0.03 31.59
N GLU A 148 -26.35 -0.47 31.59
CA GLU A 148 -26.70 -1.84 31.17
C GLU A 148 -26.43 -2.06 29.67
N ARG A 149 -26.76 -1.08 28.82
CA ARG A 149 -26.42 -1.10 27.38
C ARG A 149 -24.91 -1.18 27.15
N GLN A 150 -24.12 -0.41 27.90
CA GLN A 150 -22.66 -0.49 27.80
C GLN A 150 -22.13 -1.86 28.24
N ARG A 151 -22.69 -2.45 29.31
CA ARG A 151 -22.32 -3.80 29.78
C ARG A 151 -22.64 -4.87 28.74
N LYS A 152 -23.79 -4.78 28.07
CA LYS A 152 -24.20 -5.69 26.97
C LYS A 152 -23.29 -5.52 25.74
N LYS A 153 -22.93 -4.30 25.36
CA LYS A 153 -21.95 -4.03 24.28
C LYS A 153 -20.58 -4.63 24.60
N LYS A 154 -20.07 -4.43 25.82
CA LYS A 154 -18.77 -4.97 26.25
C LYS A 154 -18.76 -6.51 26.24
N LYS A 155 -19.84 -7.17 26.70
CA LYS A 155 -19.99 -8.63 26.62
C LYS A 155 -20.03 -9.13 25.16
N LYS A 156 -20.76 -8.43 24.27
CA LYS A 156 -20.76 -8.77 22.82
C LYS A 156 -19.37 -8.67 22.21
N TRP A 157 -18.61 -7.61 22.53
CA TRP A 157 -17.26 -7.42 22.01
C TRP A 157 -16.27 -8.49 22.52
N VAL A 158 -16.34 -8.81 23.82
CA VAL A 158 -15.55 -9.91 24.41
C VAL A 158 -15.90 -11.27 23.79
N ASN A 159 -17.19 -11.55 23.55
CA ASN A 159 -17.59 -12.79 22.89
C ASN A 159 -17.12 -12.84 21.42
N PHE A 160 -17.29 -11.75 20.66
CA PHE A 160 -16.83 -11.65 19.27
C PHE A 160 -15.32 -11.92 19.14
N THR A 161 -14.52 -11.28 19.99
CA THR A 161 -13.06 -11.51 20.04
C THR A 161 -12.65 -12.91 20.49
N ARG A 162 -13.53 -13.64 21.21
CA ARG A 162 -13.30 -15.03 21.61
C ARG A 162 -13.60 -16.02 20.47
N TYR A 163 -14.60 -15.73 19.64
CA TYR A 163 -14.91 -16.53 18.45
C TYR A 163 -13.84 -16.37 17.37
N ASP A 164 -13.27 -15.18 17.23
CA ASP A 164 -12.18 -14.91 16.27
C ASP A 164 -10.92 -15.73 16.61
N LYS A 165 -10.55 -15.80 17.90
CA LYS A 165 -9.42 -16.63 18.37
C LYS A 165 -9.65 -18.14 18.24
N ASN A 166 -10.89 -18.61 18.37
CA ASN A 166 -11.22 -20.03 18.21
C ASN A 166 -11.31 -20.45 16.73
N GLN A 167 -11.53 -19.52 15.80
CA GLN A 167 -11.45 -19.78 14.35
C GLN A 167 -10.00 -19.96 13.87
N VAL A 168 -9.04 -19.17 14.39
CA VAL A 168 -7.61 -19.35 14.05
C VAL A 168 -6.96 -20.57 14.72
N HIS A 169 -7.57 -21.17 15.74
CA HIS A 169 -7.04 -22.39 16.37
C HIS A 169 -7.64 -23.69 15.80
N LEU A 170 -8.77 -23.63 15.08
CA LEU A 170 -9.36 -24.80 14.42
C LEU A 170 -8.86 -25.02 12.98
N SER A 171 -8.25 -24.01 12.35
CA SER A 171 -7.54 -24.17 11.07
C SER A 171 -6.10 -24.68 11.21
N LEU A 172 -5.55 -24.73 12.43
CA LEU A 172 -4.19 -25.21 12.69
C LEU A 172 -4.11 -26.62 13.30
N VAL A 173 -5.23 -27.24 13.67
CA VAL A 173 -5.25 -28.62 14.21
C VAL A 173 -5.70 -29.65 13.13
N LEU A 174 -6.07 -29.21 11.93
CA LEU A 174 -6.49 -30.09 10.82
C LEU A 174 -5.47 -30.26 9.68
N THR A 175 -4.22 -29.83 9.86
CA THR A 175 -3.12 -30.01 8.87
C THR A 175 -1.88 -30.72 9.39
N HIS A 176 -1.94 -31.41 10.53
CA HIS A 176 -0.85 -32.28 11.01
C HIS A 176 -1.38 -33.60 11.57
N CYS A 177 -2.02 -34.41 10.72
CA CYS A 177 -2.35 -35.79 11.08
C CYS A 177 -2.34 -36.70 9.85
N THR A 178 -1.17 -36.89 9.24
CA THR A 178 -0.79 -38.14 8.55
C THR A 178 0.73 -38.20 8.49
N TRP A 179 1.29 -39.34 8.90
CA TRP A 179 2.68 -39.83 8.77
C TRP A 179 3.40 -40.17 10.09
N GLN A 180 2.98 -41.28 10.72
CA GLN A 180 3.81 -42.20 11.51
C GLN A 180 2.86 -43.35 11.92
N THR A 181 3.08 -44.65 11.76
CA THR A 181 4.29 -45.49 11.77
C THR A 181 3.96 -46.84 11.12
N GLY A 182 4.92 -47.43 10.40
CA GLY A 182 4.87 -48.81 9.95
C GLY A 182 6.26 -49.25 9.51
N SER A 183 7.13 -49.60 10.46
CA SER A 183 8.42 -50.24 10.17
C SER A 183 8.72 -51.29 11.22
N THR A 184 8.69 -52.54 10.78
CA THR A 184 8.97 -53.76 11.53
C THR A 184 10.43 -54.18 11.38
N GLN A 185 11.07 -54.49 12.52
CA GLN A 185 12.20 -55.43 12.74
C GLN A 185 13.48 -55.27 11.89
N LEU A 186 14.70 -55.34 12.45
CA LEU A 186 15.27 -56.56 13.03
C LEU A 186 16.43 -56.26 14.01
N HIS A 187 16.55 -57.15 14.98
CA HIS A 187 17.52 -57.22 16.06
C HIS A 187 18.79 -57.97 15.60
N ILE A 188 19.98 -57.39 15.74
CA ILE A 188 21.26 -58.15 15.72
C ILE A 188 22.16 -57.63 16.86
N ARG A 189 22.67 -58.58 17.66
CA ARG A 189 23.46 -58.40 18.88
C ARG A 189 24.90 -57.94 18.60
N PRO A 190 25.59 -57.28 19.55
CA PRO A 190 27.03 -57.03 19.48
C PRO A 190 27.83 -58.19 20.07
N GLY A 191 28.97 -58.53 19.47
CA GLY A 191 29.90 -59.51 20.01
C GLY A 191 31.23 -59.58 19.24
N LEU A 192 32.30 -59.22 19.97
CA LEU A 192 33.74 -59.23 19.68
C LEU A 192 34.32 -57.99 18.98
#